data_AF-A0A7W1HQI8-F1
#
_entry.id   AF-A0A7W1HQI8-F1
#
_cell.length_a   1.000
_cell.length_b   1.000
_cell.length_c   1.000
_cell.angle_alpha   90.00
_cell.angle_beta   90.00
_cell.angle_gamma   90.00
#
_symmetry.space_group_name_H-M   'P 1'
#
loop_
_entity.id
_entity.type
_entity.pdbx_description
1 polymer ?
#
loop_
_entity_poly.entity_id
_entity_poly.type
_entity_poly.pdbx_seq_one_letter_code
_entity_poly.pdbx_strand_id
1 'polypeptide(L)' 'MAQSVKKTGGYEAFDIVHLPEAVPDAGLEAGQPAVVDSVYDDGRGNTMLLAEISRQHEDPTVVLLDIEVKDDGT' A
#
# COMPACT_ATOMS: atom_id res chain seq x y z
N MET A 1 11.48 5.98 -5.06
CA MET A 1 11.88 4.81 -5.90
C MET A 1 11.03 3.69 -5.36
N ALA A 2 10.01 3.21 -6.07
CA ALA A 2 9.06 2.24 -5.50
C ALA A 2 9.75 0.89 -5.28
N GLN A 3 9.62 0.34 -4.07
CA GLN A 3 10.15 -0.98 -3.70
C GLN A 3 8.99 -1.97 -3.56
N SER A 4 9.08 -3.11 -4.24
CA SER A 4 8.00 -4.11 -4.35
C SER A 4 7.93 -5.00 -3.11
N VAL A 5 6.76 -5.02 -2.44
CA VAL A 5 6.46 -5.95 -1.34
C VAL A 5 5.90 -7.25 -1.94
N LYS A 6 6.61 -8.38 -1.80
CA LYS A 6 6.14 -9.69 -2.31
C LYS A 6 5.11 -10.31 -1.35
N LYS A 7 3.82 -10.35 -1.74
CA LYS A 7 2.80 -11.24 -1.19
C LYS A 7 2.43 -12.27 -2.27
N THR A 8 2.50 -13.57 -1.94
CA THR A 8 1.95 -14.63 -2.80
C THR A 8 0.44 -14.69 -2.58
N GLY A 9 -0.32 -14.32 -3.61
CA GLY A 9 -1.74 -13.99 -3.54
C GLY A 9 -1.94 -12.47 -3.52
N GLY A 10 -2.85 -11.97 -4.36
CA GLY A 10 -3.11 -10.53 -4.51
C GLY A 10 -3.53 -9.84 -3.20
N TYR A 11 -3.59 -8.51 -3.24
CA TYR A 11 -4.12 -7.72 -2.14
C TYR A 11 -5.64 -7.66 -2.22
N GLU A 12 -6.30 -7.68 -1.07
CA GLU A 12 -7.74 -7.44 -0.93
C GLU A 12 -7.99 -6.20 -0.07
N ALA A 13 -9.18 -5.61 -0.19
CA ALA A 13 -9.60 -4.58 0.76
C ALA A 13 -9.55 -5.13 2.20
N PHE A 14 -9.18 -4.27 3.14
CA PHE A 14 -8.92 -4.54 4.55
C PHE A 14 -7.66 -5.37 4.86
N ASP A 15 -6.85 -5.73 3.86
CA ASP A 15 -5.51 -6.27 4.12
C ASP A 15 -4.64 -5.23 4.84
N ILE A 16 -3.77 -5.71 5.73
CA ILE A 16 -2.73 -4.86 6.33
C ILE A 16 -1.46 -4.95 5.50
N VAL A 17 -1.00 -3.82 5.00
CA VAL A 17 0.29 -3.66 4.32
C VAL A 17 1.20 -2.76 5.14
N HIS A 18 2.50 -2.82 4.87
CA HIS A 18 3.47 -1.94 5.51
C HIS A 18 4.00 -0.95 4.49
N LEU A 19 4.12 0.32 4.87
CA LEU A 19 4.65 1.35 3.99
C LEU A 19 6.07 1.00 3.55
N PRO A 20 6.39 0.95 2.25
CA PRO A 20 7.73 0.60 1.79
C PRO A 20 8.73 1.74 2.01
N GLU A 21 8.28 2.99 1.97
CA GLU A 21 9.09 4.19 2.22
C GLU A 21 8.33 5.19 3.08
N ALA A 22 9.09 6.11 3.70
CA ALA A 22 8.51 7.20 4.47
C ALA A 22 7.81 8.21 3.54
N VAL A 23 6.74 8.84 4.03
CA VAL A 23 6.05 9.95 3.36
C VAL A 23 6.13 11.17 4.27
N PRO A 24 7.22 11.97 4.20
CA PRO A 24 7.50 13.04 5.15
C PRO A 24 6.41 14.12 5.19
N ASP A 25 5.84 14.46 4.02
CA ASP A 25 4.80 15.48 3.89
C ASP A 25 3.51 15.09 4.64
N ALA A 26 3.29 13.79 4.82
CA ALA A 26 2.19 13.23 5.57
C ALA A 26 2.58 12.86 7.03
N GLY A 27 3.86 13.00 7.40
CA GLY A 27 4.38 12.58 8.71
C GLY A 27 4.40 11.06 8.90
N LEU A 28 4.56 10.29 7.83
CA LEU A 28 4.52 8.83 7.86
C LEU A 28 5.93 8.23 7.75
N GLU A 29 6.17 7.18 8.50
CA GLU A 29 7.44 6.46 8.53
C GLU A 29 7.37 5.16 7.72
N ALA A 30 8.53 4.76 7.16
CA ALA A 30 8.64 3.46 6.50
C ALA A 30 8.34 2.33 7.51
N GLY A 31 7.67 1.29 7.04
CA GLY A 31 7.26 0.16 7.87
C GLY A 31 6.02 0.41 8.72
N GLN A 32 5.39 1.59 8.66
CA GLN A 32 4.11 1.79 9.33
C GLN A 32 3.00 0.91 8.71
N PRO A 33 2.14 0.30 9.53
CA PRO A 33 1.01 -0.46 9.04
C PRO A 33 -0.05 0.47 8.43
N ALA A 34 -0.58 0.06 7.28
CA ALA A 34 -1.69 0.70 6.60
C ALA A 34 -2.73 -0.36 6.24
N VAL A 35 -4.01 0.01 6.29
CA VAL A 35 -5.11 -0.85 5.87
C VAL A 35 -5.44 -0.54 4.42
N VAL A 36 -5.47 -1.54 3.55
CA VAL A 36 -5.90 -1.37 2.17
C VAL A 36 -7.37 -1.03 2.16
N ASP A 37 -7.73 0.16 1.68
CA ASP A 37 -9.13 0.53 1.47
C ASP A 37 -9.63 -0.02 0.13
N SER A 38 -8.85 0.20 -0.93
CA SER A 38 -9.22 -0.17 -2.29
C SER A 38 -8.02 -0.63 -3.12
N VAL A 39 -8.26 -1.55 -4.06
CA VAL A 39 -7.26 -2.13 -4.97
C VAL A 39 -7.62 -1.76 -6.40
N TYR A 40 -6.65 -1.27 -7.16
CA TYR A 40 -6.82 -0.82 -8.54
C TYR A 40 -5.74 -1.42 -9.44
N ASP A 41 -6.07 -1.61 -10.72
CA ASP A 41 -5.12 -1.89 -11.78
C ASP A 41 -4.79 -0.58 -12.51
N ASP A 42 -3.51 -0.28 -12.72
CA ASP A 42 -3.08 0.96 -13.41
C ASP A 42 -3.22 0.90 -14.95
N GLY A 43 -3.71 -0.22 -15.49
CA GLY A 43 -3.85 -0.52 -16.91
C GLY A 43 -2.53 -0.91 -17.59
N ARG A 44 -1.42 -0.99 -16.84
CA ARG A 44 -0.08 -1.36 -17.32
C ARG A 44 0.42 -2.67 -16.69
N GLY A 45 -0.44 -3.36 -15.95
CA GLY A 45 -0.11 -4.59 -15.24
C GLY A 45 0.50 -4.37 -13.86
N ASN A 46 0.39 -3.15 -13.30
CA ASN A 46 0.73 -2.90 -11.90
C ASN A 46 -0.55 -2.78 -11.06
N THR A 47 -0.45 -3.20 -9.81
CA THR A 47 -1.54 -3.07 -8.84
C THR A 47 -1.26 -1.87 -7.94
N MET A 48 -2.16 -0.89 -7.94
CA MET A 48 -2.12 0.22 -7.00
C MET A 48 -3.05 -0.06 -5.83
N LEU A 49 -2.58 0.21 -4.61
CA LEU A 49 -3.39 0.14 -3.40
C LEU A 49 -3.64 1.54 -2.87
N LEU A 50 -4.91 1.87 -2.64
CA LEU A 50 -5.25 2.98 -1.77
C LEU A 50 -5.26 2.44 -0.35
N ALA A 51 -4.35 2.90 0.49
CA ALA A 51 -4.21 2.45 1.86
C ALA A 51 -4.45 3.60 2.84
N GLU A 52 -5.25 3.34 3.87
CA GLU A 52 -5.53 4.26 4.96
C GLU A 52 -4.64 3.94 6.16
N ILE A 53 -4.02 4.98 6.72
CA ILE A 53 -3.27 4.91 7.97
C ILE A 53 -4.04 5.72 9.00
N SER A 54 -4.78 5.02 9.85
CA SER A 54 -5.47 5.65 10.97
C SER A 54 -4.49 5.86 12.13
N ARG A 55 -4.23 7.12 12.47
CA ARG A 55 -3.47 7.50 13.67
C ARG A 55 -4.44 7.74 14.81
N GLN A 56 -4.14 7.23 16.01
CA GLN A 56 -4.98 7.51 17.18
C GLN A 56 -5.01 9.02 17.43
N HIS A 57 -6.20 9.61 17.34
CA HIS A 57 -6.48 11.05 17.57
C HIS A 57 -6.11 12.03 16.45
N GLU A 58 -5.83 11.54 15.24
CA GLU A 58 -5.68 12.39 14.05
C GLU A 58 -6.61 11.93 12.93
N ASP A 59 -6.87 12.80 11.96
CA ASP A 59 -7.60 12.43 10.76
C ASP A 59 -6.84 11.31 10.03
N PRO A 60 -7.55 10.30 9.51
CA PRO A 60 -6.93 9.21 8.80
C PRO A 60 -6.20 9.74 7.56
N THR A 61 -4.96 9.27 7.38
CA THR A 61 -4.13 9.67 6.25
C THR A 61 -4.25 8.64 5.16
N VAL A 62 -4.72 9.05 3.99
CA VAL A 62 -4.85 8.18 2.83
C VAL A 62 -3.62 8.33 1.95
N VAL A 63 -2.97 7.21 1.62
CA VAL A 63 -1.81 7.15 0.72
C VAL A 63 -2.09 6.21 -0.45
N LEU A 64 -1.60 6.57 -1.63
CA LEU A 64 -1.60 5.68 -2.78
C LEU A 64 -0.24 4.96 -2.84
N LEU A 65 -0.28 3.64 -2.75
CA LEU A 65 0.88 2.77 -2.84
C LEU A 65 0.90 2.12 -4.23
N ASP A 66 1.95 2.36 -4.99
CA ASP A 66 2.23 1.63 -6.23
C ASP A 66 3.00 0.36 -5.86
N ILE A 67 2.37 -0.81 -6.03
CA ILE A 67 2.97 -2.09 -5.68
C ILE A 67 3.09 -2.95 -6.94
N GLU A 68 4.32 -3.27 -7.31
CA GLU A 68 4.58 -4.26 -8.34
C GLU A 68 4.20 -5.64 -7.79
N VAL A 69 3.00 -6.10 -8.12
CA VAL A 69 2.59 -7.48 -7.89
C VAL A 69 3.24 -8.32 -8.98
N LYS A 70 4.36 -8.96 -8.65
CA LYS A 70 4.90 -10.01 -9.51
C LYS A 70 3.98 -11.22 -9.40
N ASP A 71 3.24 -11.46 -10.47
CA ASP A 71 2.57 -12.74 -10.72
C ASP A 71 3.69 -13.80 -10.86
N ASP A 72 4.12 -14.38 -9.74
CA ASP A 72 4.90 -15.62 -9.75
C ASP A 72 3.91 -16.71 -10.14
N GLY A 73 3.65 -16.83 -11.45
CA GLY A 73 2.70 -17.79 -11.99
C GLY A 73 3.01 -19.19 -11.49
N THR A 74 2.19 -19.69 -10.56
CA THR A 74 2.01 -21.12 -10.25
C THR A 74 0.75 -21.34 -9.42
#